data_AF-A0AA39JZB4-F1
#
_entry.id   AF-A0AA39JZB4-F1
#
_cell.length_a   1.000
_cell.length_b   1.000
_cell.length_c   1.000
_cell.angle_alpha   90.00
_cell.angle_beta   90.00
_cell.angle_gamma   90.00
#
_symmetry.space_group_name_H-M   'P 1'
#
loop_
_entity.id
_entity.type
_entity.pdbx_description
1 polymer ?
#
loop_
_entity_poly.entity_id
_entity_poly.type
_entity_poly.pdbx_seq_one_letter_code
_entity_poly.pdbx_strand_id
1 'polypeptide(L)'
;MPSRLQNVAAMATQQGRKAPELYSSPPTAFYTPSKAPFVIPVYSNTQLTTTVPVHRHDARSPDASYTRSVRECIAPSPPPVLGKPRHCHIPLPSQIESDSAIVVHPLLRPSRGEMMIELDFAHSLASVRVFSHDGCVNEAATNPPLPSLAIVHPMLPWPVVIHRSGHREWVTVADVVETLWQALQMPIPLPKSSSSSSLFVENEEDALFTSVSDWEEREKTVLRLVYLRGKTRFMGLQAVGSDTWELIVA
;
A
#
# COMPACT_ATOMS: atom_id res chain seq x y z
N MET A 1 7.03 56.24 -26.90
CA MET A 1 7.83 56.95 -25.88
C MET A 1 8.65 55.92 -25.11
N PRO A 2 9.97 55.81 -25.35
CA PRO A 2 10.82 54.81 -24.71
C PRO A 2 11.53 55.42 -23.49
N SER A 3 11.57 54.67 -22.38
CA SER A 3 12.31 55.00 -21.16
C SER A 3 12.49 53.69 -20.41
N ARG A 4 13.61 53.33 -19.80
CA ARG A 4 14.96 53.89 -19.66
C ARG A 4 15.71 52.78 -18.93
N LEU A 5 16.91 52.46 -19.40
CA LEU A 5 17.87 51.58 -18.74
C LEU A 5 18.06 51.93 -17.25
N GLN A 6 18.15 50.91 -16.40
CA GLN A 6 19.08 50.94 -15.26
C GLN A 6 19.58 49.54 -14.92
N ASN A 7 20.84 49.32 -15.29
CA ASN A 7 21.71 48.30 -14.71
C ASN A 7 22.08 48.72 -13.28
N VAL A 8 22.03 47.80 -12.32
CA VAL A 8 22.76 47.93 -11.06
C VAL A 8 23.59 46.67 -10.87
N ALA A 9 24.89 46.91 -10.81
CA ALA A 9 25.95 45.95 -10.58
C ALA A 9 26.23 45.77 -9.07
N ALA A 10 27.01 44.72 -8.81
CA ALA A 10 27.85 44.48 -7.62
C ALA A 10 27.15 43.87 -6.38
N MET A 11 27.58 42.68 -5.98
CA MET A 11 28.76 42.52 -5.11
C MET A 11 29.19 41.06 -5.09
N ALA A 12 30.46 40.81 -5.42
CA ALA A 12 31.14 39.55 -5.18
C ALA A 12 31.79 39.61 -3.78
N THR A 13 31.37 38.73 -2.87
CA THR A 13 32.08 38.47 -1.63
C THR A 13 32.90 37.19 -1.79
N GLN A 14 34.21 37.37 -1.99
CA GLN A 14 35.21 36.36 -1.65
C GLN A 14 35.20 36.17 -0.14
N GLN A 15 35.01 34.94 0.34
CA GLN A 15 35.32 34.62 1.73
C GLN A 15 35.86 33.20 1.86
N GLY A 16 37.09 33.11 2.36
CA GLY A 16 37.52 32.04 3.25
C GLY A 16 38.16 30.82 2.60
N ARG A 17 39.46 30.91 2.28
CA ARG A 17 40.37 29.77 2.37
C ARG A 17 40.28 29.18 3.78
N LYS A 18 39.77 27.96 3.91
CA LYS A 18 39.94 27.12 5.11
C LYS A 18 40.88 25.97 4.75
N ALA A 19 41.85 25.75 5.62
CA ALA A 19 42.97 24.83 5.44
C ALA A 19 42.51 23.36 5.29
N PRO A 20 43.27 22.51 4.57
CA PRO A 20 43.03 21.08 4.56
C PRO A 20 43.44 20.47 5.91
N GLU A 21 42.46 20.10 6.73
CA GLU A 21 42.66 19.20 7.86
C GLU A 21 43.04 17.81 7.33
N LEU A 22 44.27 17.40 7.60
CA LEU A 22 44.76 16.05 7.39
C LEU A 22 44.05 15.12 8.37
N TYR A 23 42.97 14.47 7.93
CA TYR A 23 42.35 13.38 8.67
C TYR A 23 43.31 12.19 8.71
N SER A 24 43.83 11.91 9.91
CA SER A 24 44.50 10.65 10.22
C SER A 24 43.46 9.53 10.20
N SER A 25 43.62 8.58 9.28
CA SER A 25 42.83 7.35 9.24
C SER A 25 43.10 6.51 10.49
N PRO A 26 42.06 6.02 11.19
CA PRO A 26 42.26 5.04 12.24
C PRO A 26 42.69 3.68 11.66
N PRO A 27 43.44 2.87 12.42
CA PRO A 27 43.95 1.58 11.96
C PRO A 27 42.80 0.60 11.70
N THR A 28 42.76 0.07 10.47
CA THR A 28 41.90 -1.04 10.05
C THR A 28 42.26 -2.29 10.86
N ALA A 29 41.47 -2.60 11.88
CA ALA A 29 41.52 -3.89 12.55
C ALA A 29 40.83 -4.94 11.68
N PHE A 30 41.60 -5.88 11.14
CA PHE A 30 41.09 -7.07 10.45
C PHE A 30 40.44 -8.00 11.47
N TYR A 31 39.11 -7.96 11.56
CA TYR A 31 38.34 -8.96 12.29
C TYR A 31 38.28 -10.25 11.47
N THR A 32 38.94 -11.30 11.96
CA THR A 32 38.74 -12.67 11.50
C THR A 32 37.40 -13.19 12.04
N PRO A 33 36.49 -13.69 11.19
CA PRO A 33 35.25 -14.30 11.66
C PRO A 33 35.57 -15.63 12.35
N SER A 34 35.41 -15.65 13.67
CA SER A 34 35.50 -16.86 14.49
C SER A 34 34.35 -17.80 14.11
N LYS A 35 34.73 -18.96 13.58
CA LYS A 35 33.86 -20.05 13.16
C LYS A 35 33.23 -20.70 14.39
N ALA A 36 32.04 -20.26 14.78
CA ALA A 36 31.27 -20.91 15.83
C ALA A 36 30.73 -22.28 15.34
N PRO A 37 30.81 -23.34 16.16
CA PRO A 37 30.24 -24.64 15.82
C PRO A 37 28.71 -24.56 15.85
N PHE A 38 28.08 -25.02 14.77
CA PHE A 38 26.65 -25.23 14.68
C PHE A 38 26.24 -26.32 15.68
N VAL A 39 25.67 -25.91 16.82
CA VAL A 39 24.93 -26.81 17.70
C VAL A 39 23.52 -26.91 17.15
N ILE A 40 23.19 -28.06 16.57
CA ILE A 40 21.83 -28.38 16.12
C ILE A 40 20.98 -28.63 17.37
N PRO A 41 19.95 -27.82 17.66
CA PRO A 41 19.03 -28.12 18.74
C PRO A 41 18.19 -29.35 18.35
N VAL A 42 18.34 -30.42 19.14
CA VAL A 42 17.48 -31.60 19.07
C VAL A 42 16.07 -31.19 19.52
N TYR A 43 15.17 -30.99 18.57
CA TYR A 43 13.76 -30.72 18.82
C TYR A 43 13.09 -32.02 19.33
N SER A 44 12.83 -32.09 20.62
CA SER A 44 11.98 -33.13 21.20
C SER A 44 10.53 -32.88 20.79
N ASN A 45 9.97 -33.78 19.98
CA ASN A 45 8.55 -33.81 19.60
C ASN A 45 7.66 -34.10 20.81
N THR A 46 7.23 -33.08 21.54
CA THR A 46 6.04 -33.16 22.39
C THR A 46 4.80 -32.97 21.53
N GLN A 47 4.18 -34.08 21.11
CA GLN A 47 2.85 -34.08 20.51
C GLN A 47 1.83 -33.60 21.57
N LEU A 48 1.28 -32.41 21.38
CA LEU A 48 0.10 -31.94 22.10
C LEU A 48 -1.14 -32.51 21.40
N THR A 49 -1.66 -33.62 21.93
CA THR A 49 -2.95 -34.17 21.53
C THR A 49 -4.07 -33.29 22.08
N THR A 50 -4.51 -32.31 21.29
CA THR A 50 -5.73 -31.54 21.57
C THR A 50 -6.94 -32.38 21.21
N THR A 51 -7.67 -32.86 22.22
CA THR A 51 -8.96 -33.53 22.08
C THR A 51 -10.04 -32.48 21.84
N VAL A 52 -10.61 -32.45 20.63
CA VAL A 52 -11.76 -31.59 20.28
C VAL A 52 -13.05 -32.28 20.75
N PRO A 53 -13.89 -31.64 21.60
CA PRO A 53 -15.18 -32.20 21.96
C PRO A 53 -16.14 -32.10 20.77
N VAL A 54 -16.52 -33.25 20.22
CA VAL A 54 -17.57 -33.37 19.21
C VAL A 54 -18.93 -33.19 19.91
N HIS A 55 -19.52 -32.01 19.77
CA HIS A 55 -20.86 -31.74 20.26
C HIS A 55 -21.89 -32.26 19.24
N ARG A 56 -22.40 -33.46 19.48
CA ARG A 56 -23.56 -34.00 18.75
C ARG A 56 -24.82 -33.34 19.30
N HIS A 57 -25.45 -32.50 18.49
CA HIS A 57 -26.81 -32.05 18.77
C HIS A 57 -27.78 -33.16 18.36
N ASP A 58 -28.35 -33.81 19.38
CA ASP A 58 -29.46 -34.74 19.23
C ASP A 58 -30.67 -34.02 18.63
N ALA A 59 -31.11 -34.54 17.49
CA ALA A 59 -32.37 -34.17 16.87
C ALA A 59 -33.52 -34.68 17.74
N ARG A 60 -34.23 -33.78 18.41
CA ARG A 60 -35.51 -34.06 19.07
C ARG A 60 -36.60 -33.18 18.49
N SER A 61 -37.26 -33.73 17.48
CA SER A 61 -38.66 -33.41 17.13
C SER A 61 -39.56 -33.94 18.25
N PRO A 62 -40.60 -33.21 18.71
CA PRO A 62 -41.92 -33.38 18.09
C PRO A 62 -42.83 -32.14 18.05
N ASP A 63 -43.84 -32.28 17.19
CA ASP A 63 -45.09 -31.53 17.02
C ASP A 63 -45.61 -30.70 18.21
N ALA A 64 -45.97 -29.45 17.92
CA ALA A 64 -47.18 -28.84 18.46
C ALA A 64 -47.65 -27.70 17.55
N SER A 65 -48.86 -27.87 17.01
CA SER A 65 -49.61 -26.90 16.24
C SER A 65 -49.88 -25.61 17.04
N TYR A 66 -49.49 -24.46 16.48
CA TYR A 66 -50.19 -23.20 16.77
C TYR A 66 -50.14 -22.29 15.54
N THR A 67 -51.19 -22.37 14.71
CA THR A 67 -51.43 -21.45 13.60
C THR A 67 -51.92 -20.11 14.14
N ARG A 68 -51.00 -19.28 14.67
CA ARG A 68 -51.26 -17.85 14.85
C ARG A 68 -50.70 -17.13 13.63
N SER A 69 -51.54 -16.98 12.61
CA SER A 69 -51.27 -16.07 11.49
C SER A 69 -51.39 -14.64 12.02
N VAL A 70 -50.31 -14.16 12.64
CA VAL A 70 -50.08 -12.73 12.81
C VAL A 70 -49.61 -12.26 11.44
N ARG A 71 -50.52 -11.66 10.67
CA ARG A 71 -50.14 -10.82 9.52
C ARG A 71 -49.42 -9.60 10.09
N GLU A 72 -48.15 -9.77 10.37
CA GLU A 72 -47.24 -8.68 10.58
C GLU A 72 -47.08 -8.04 9.20
N CYS A 73 -47.75 -6.90 9.01
CA CYS A 73 -47.52 -6.03 7.86
C CYS A 73 -46.10 -5.48 7.99
N ILE A 74 -45.11 -6.31 7.67
CA ILE A 74 -43.74 -5.88 7.45
C ILE A 74 -43.84 -4.94 6.25
N ALA A 75 -43.83 -3.63 6.54
CA ALA A 75 -43.71 -2.62 5.52
C ALA A 75 -42.50 -3.03 4.65
N PRO A 76 -42.66 -3.11 3.31
CA PRO A 76 -41.56 -3.47 2.43
C PRO A 76 -40.40 -2.55 2.77
N SER A 77 -39.29 -3.13 3.24
CA SER A 77 -38.04 -2.40 3.35
C SER A 77 -37.84 -1.68 2.01
N PRO A 78 -37.59 -0.37 2.00
CA PRO A 78 -37.27 0.32 0.76
C PRO A 78 -36.15 -0.47 0.07
N PRO A 79 -36.21 -0.63 -1.27
CA PRO A 79 -35.14 -1.29 -1.99
C PRO A 79 -33.83 -0.63 -1.58
N PRO A 80 -32.78 -1.40 -1.25
CA PRO A 80 -31.49 -0.84 -0.89
C PRO A 80 -31.15 0.14 -2.00
N VAL A 81 -31.13 1.43 -1.65
CA VAL A 81 -30.69 2.47 -2.56
C VAL A 81 -29.39 1.95 -3.14
N LEU A 82 -29.30 1.91 -4.46
CA LEU A 82 -28.14 1.48 -5.23
C LEU A 82 -26.97 2.46 -5.00
N GLY A 83 -26.65 2.73 -3.74
CA GLY A 83 -25.39 3.25 -3.30
C GLY A 83 -24.39 2.15 -3.60
N LYS A 84 -23.41 2.51 -4.42
CA LYS A 84 -22.23 1.69 -4.75
C LYS A 84 -21.83 0.89 -3.51
N PRO A 85 -21.74 -0.46 -3.59
CA PRO A 85 -21.31 -1.27 -2.45
C PRO A 85 -19.96 -0.72 -2.01
N ARG A 86 -19.98 0.06 -0.92
CA ARG A 86 -18.75 0.43 -0.24
C ARG A 86 -18.33 -0.87 0.40
N HIS A 87 -17.38 -1.56 -0.23
CA HIS A 87 -16.79 -2.75 0.36
C HIS A 87 -16.42 -2.38 1.80
N CYS A 88 -17.05 -3.07 2.75
CA CYS A 88 -16.80 -2.86 4.16
C CYS A 88 -15.34 -3.24 4.39
N HIS A 89 -14.48 -2.23 4.44
CA HIS A 89 -13.13 -2.40 4.93
C HIS A 89 -13.25 -2.86 6.39
N ILE A 90 -12.84 -4.09 6.66
CA ILE A 90 -12.65 -4.55 8.05
C ILE A 90 -11.31 -3.94 8.47
N PRO A 91 -11.31 -2.95 9.37
CA PRO A 91 -10.06 -2.35 9.83
C PRO A 91 -9.18 -3.43 10.45
N LEU A 92 -7.86 -3.28 10.27
CA LEU A 92 -6.91 -4.07 11.03
C LEU A 92 -7.16 -3.85 12.52
N PRO A 93 -6.94 -4.87 13.37
CA PRO A 93 -6.97 -4.66 14.81
C PRO A 93 -5.96 -3.57 15.18
N SER A 94 -6.32 -2.70 16.13
CA SER A 94 -5.44 -1.64 16.63
C SER A 94 -4.10 -2.25 17.05
N GLN A 95 -3.01 -1.72 16.49
CA GLN A 95 -1.67 -2.31 16.66
C GLN A 95 -0.85 -1.62 17.75
N ILE A 96 -1.36 -0.51 18.27
CA ILE A 96 -0.72 0.30 19.30
C ILE A 96 -1.73 0.46 20.43
N GLU A 97 -1.27 0.24 21.66
CA GLU A 97 -2.08 0.42 22.87
C GLU A 97 -2.18 1.89 23.30
N SER A 98 -1.28 2.73 22.79
CA SER A 98 -1.16 4.16 23.12
C SER A 98 -1.99 5.04 22.18
N ASP A 99 -2.65 6.06 22.73
CA ASP A 99 -3.33 7.15 21.98
C ASP A 99 -2.35 8.09 21.24
N SER A 100 -1.11 7.64 21.01
CA SER A 100 -0.11 8.40 20.28
C SER A 100 -0.48 8.50 18.80
N ALA A 101 -0.48 9.72 18.26
CA ALA A 101 -0.70 9.94 16.85
C ALA A 101 0.38 9.21 16.02
N ILE A 102 -0.07 8.41 15.05
CA ILE A 102 0.83 7.71 14.12
C ILE A 102 1.20 8.67 13.00
N VAL A 103 2.49 8.88 12.82
CA VAL A 103 3.04 9.80 11.84
C VAL A 103 3.75 9.01 10.76
N VAL A 104 3.38 9.21 9.50
CA VAL A 104 4.07 8.55 8.37
C VAL A 104 5.45 9.18 8.13
N HIS A 105 6.38 8.34 7.69
CA HIS A 105 7.74 8.70 7.31
C HIS A 105 7.75 9.85 6.28
N PRO A 106 8.66 10.84 6.38
CA PRO A 106 8.70 12.00 5.47
C PRO A 106 8.71 11.63 3.98
N LEU A 107 9.41 10.56 3.60
CA LEU A 107 9.46 10.04 2.22
C LEU A 107 8.10 9.66 1.64
N LEU A 108 7.17 9.24 2.50
CA LEU A 108 5.84 8.81 2.10
C LEU A 108 4.80 9.92 2.28
N ARG A 109 5.18 11.11 2.78
CA ARG A 109 4.23 12.21 2.98
C ARG A 109 3.86 12.86 1.64
N PRO A 110 2.62 13.33 1.48
CA PRO A 110 2.22 14.13 0.34
C PRO A 110 3.06 15.40 0.27
N SER A 111 3.78 15.59 -0.84
CA SER A 111 4.56 16.81 -1.05
C SER A 111 3.82 17.78 -1.97
N ARG A 112 3.95 19.09 -1.67
CA ARG A 112 3.33 20.17 -2.46
C ARG A 112 4.21 20.66 -3.62
N GLY A 113 5.27 19.94 -3.98
CA GLY A 113 6.14 20.34 -5.10
C GLY A 113 7.51 19.67 -5.12
N GLU A 114 8.03 19.21 -3.97
CA GLU A 114 9.30 18.47 -3.89
C GLU A 114 9.02 17.00 -3.62
N MET A 115 8.98 16.18 -4.67
CA MET A 115 8.79 14.74 -4.54
C MET A 115 10.05 14.12 -3.93
N MET A 116 9.95 13.53 -2.73
CA MET A 116 11.07 12.79 -2.15
C MET A 116 11.20 11.38 -2.76
N ILE A 117 10.08 10.83 -3.24
CA ILE A 117 10.03 9.57 -4.00
C ILE A 117 9.30 9.86 -5.31
N GLU A 118 9.95 9.57 -6.42
CA GLU A 118 9.33 9.51 -7.75
C GLU A 118 9.08 8.03 -8.07
N LEU A 119 7.81 7.64 -7.95
CA LEU A 119 7.30 6.31 -8.26
C LEU A 119 6.12 6.46 -9.22
N ASP A 120 6.22 5.81 -10.35
CA ASP A 120 5.13 5.67 -11.31
C ASP A 120 4.77 4.18 -11.44
N PHE A 121 3.55 3.85 -11.05
CA PHE A 121 3.04 2.48 -11.08
C PHE A 121 2.94 1.90 -12.49
N ALA A 122 2.95 2.72 -13.54
CA ALA A 122 2.98 2.24 -14.94
C ALA A 122 4.37 1.73 -15.35
N HIS A 123 5.42 2.09 -14.60
CA HIS A 123 6.81 1.76 -14.92
C HIS A 123 7.35 0.67 -13.98
N SER A 124 8.52 0.12 -14.30
CA SER A 124 9.21 -0.87 -13.47
C SER A 124 9.67 -0.28 -12.13
N LEU A 125 9.69 -1.07 -11.06
CA LEU A 125 10.30 -0.66 -9.78
C LEU A 125 11.76 -0.20 -9.91
N ALA A 126 12.49 -0.68 -10.92
CA ALA A 126 13.86 -0.23 -11.19
C ALA A 126 13.95 1.26 -11.62
N SER A 127 12.82 1.87 -12.01
CA SER A 127 12.75 3.29 -12.36
C SER A 127 12.48 4.21 -11.16
N VAL A 128 12.22 3.65 -9.98
CA VAL A 128 11.93 4.43 -8.77
C VAL A 128 13.15 5.25 -8.38
N ARG A 129 12.95 6.56 -8.22
CA ARG A 129 13.99 7.48 -7.74
C ARG A 129 13.64 7.96 -6.34
N VAL A 130 14.59 7.84 -5.43
CA VAL A 130 14.48 8.36 -4.07
C VAL A 130 15.49 9.49 -3.94
N PHE A 131 15.03 10.70 -3.67
CA PHE A 131 15.87 11.91 -3.62
C PHE A 131 16.45 12.19 -2.22
N SER A 132 16.42 11.20 -1.33
CA SER A 132 16.95 11.31 0.04
C SER A 132 18.29 10.62 0.23
N HIS A 133 18.85 10.72 1.44
CA HIS A 133 20.11 10.08 1.79
C HIS A 133 20.07 8.55 1.58
N ASP A 134 21.24 7.98 1.29
CA ASP A 134 21.39 6.53 1.10
C ASP A 134 20.89 5.77 2.34
N GLY A 135 19.99 4.80 2.11
CA GLY A 135 19.49 3.90 3.14
C GLY A 135 18.13 4.25 3.75
N CYS A 136 17.55 5.42 3.47
CA CYS A 136 16.26 5.84 4.05
C CYS A 136 15.08 4.91 3.72
N VAL A 137 15.17 4.12 2.65
CA VAL A 137 14.14 3.14 2.29
C VAL A 137 14.00 1.99 3.30
N ASN A 138 15.05 1.72 4.09
CA ASN A 138 15.05 0.67 5.11
C ASN A 138 14.55 1.16 6.48
N GLU A 139 14.22 2.45 6.60
CA GLU A 139 13.67 3.04 7.81
C GLU A 139 12.19 2.66 7.99
N ALA A 140 11.69 2.79 9.23
CA ALA A 140 10.29 2.51 9.53
C ALA A 140 9.37 3.46 8.75
N ALA A 141 8.32 2.90 8.13
CA ALA A 141 7.34 3.66 7.36
C ALA A 141 6.48 4.59 8.24
N THR A 142 6.41 4.32 9.55
CA THR A 142 5.65 5.11 10.51
C THR A 142 6.43 5.32 11.81
N ASN A 143 6.02 6.33 12.57
CA ASN A 143 6.41 6.57 13.94
C ASN A 143 5.15 6.76 14.82
N PRO A 144 4.87 5.87 15.79
CA PRO A 144 5.69 4.70 16.13
C PRO A 144 5.71 3.64 15.01
N PRO A 145 6.74 2.75 14.98
CA PRO A 145 6.84 1.72 13.95
C PRO A 145 5.71 0.69 14.05
N LEU A 146 5.01 0.46 12.93
CA LEU A 146 3.90 -0.49 12.85
C LEU A 146 4.31 -1.79 12.16
N PRO A 147 3.81 -2.97 12.61
CA PRO A 147 4.11 -4.26 11.98
C PRO A 147 3.31 -4.51 10.69
N SER A 148 2.21 -3.78 10.45
CA SER A 148 1.47 -3.78 9.19
C SER A 148 0.81 -2.43 8.92
N LEU A 149 0.44 -2.17 7.67
CA LEU A 149 -0.29 -0.97 7.26
C LEU A 149 -1.46 -1.34 6.36
N ALA A 150 -2.61 -0.71 6.55
CA ALA A 150 -3.73 -0.78 5.60
C ALA A 150 -3.76 0.50 4.77
N ILE A 151 -3.59 0.36 3.45
CA ILE A 151 -3.66 1.47 2.49
C ILE A 151 -4.93 1.32 1.66
N VAL A 152 -5.73 2.39 1.63
CA VAL A 152 -6.98 2.47 0.86
C VAL A 152 -6.87 3.52 -0.25
N HIS A 153 -7.72 3.39 -1.25
CA HIS A 153 -7.91 4.43 -2.26
C HIS A 153 -9.37 4.39 -2.70
N PRO A 154 -10.05 5.54 -2.90
CA PRO A 154 -11.47 5.59 -3.25
C PRO A 154 -11.84 4.83 -4.53
N MET A 155 -10.88 4.62 -5.42
CA MET A 155 -11.08 3.94 -6.70
C MET A 155 -10.66 2.47 -6.68
N LEU A 156 -9.94 2.01 -5.65
CA LEU A 156 -9.60 0.61 -5.47
C LEU A 156 -10.73 -0.08 -4.69
N PRO A 157 -11.24 -1.23 -5.18
CA PRO A 157 -12.32 -1.93 -4.48
C PRO A 157 -11.82 -2.74 -3.27
N TRP A 158 -10.51 -2.92 -3.11
CA TRP A 158 -9.90 -3.58 -1.95
C TRP A 158 -8.81 -2.68 -1.32
N PRO A 159 -8.57 -2.81 0.00
CA PRO A 159 -7.38 -2.25 0.62
C PRO A 159 -6.13 -3.02 0.17
N VAL A 160 -4.98 -2.34 0.19
CA VAL A 160 -3.67 -2.97 0.11
C VAL A 160 -3.12 -3.08 1.52
N VAL A 161 -3.01 -4.30 2.02
CA VAL A 161 -2.40 -4.58 3.33
C VAL A 161 -0.92 -4.86 3.12
N ILE A 162 -0.09 -4.12 3.84
CA ILE A 162 1.37 -4.19 3.75
C ILE A 162 1.88 -4.78 5.05
N HIS A 163 2.72 -5.80 4.92
CA HIS A 163 3.37 -6.46 6.06
C HIS A 163 4.87 -6.20 6.00
N ARG A 164 5.50 -6.20 7.18
CA ARG A 164 6.95 -6.14 7.32
C ARG A 164 7.64 -7.27 6.53
N SER A 165 8.74 -6.96 5.87
CA SER A 165 9.59 -7.98 5.23
C SER A 165 10.71 -8.49 6.15
N GLY A 166 11.12 -9.73 5.94
CA GLY A 166 12.25 -10.35 6.63
C GLY A 166 12.05 -10.50 8.15
N HIS A 167 13.11 -10.23 8.90
CA HIS A 167 13.14 -10.39 10.38
C HIS A 167 12.86 -9.09 11.15
N ARG A 168 12.43 -8.03 10.46
CA ARG A 168 12.15 -6.74 11.10
C ARG A 168 10.82 -6.81 11.83
N GLU A 169 10.67 -5.98 12.86
CA GLU A 169 9.43 -5.92 13.64
C GLU A 169 8.41 -4.93 13.05
N TRP A 170 8.83 -4.09 12.11
CA TRP A 170 8.03 -3.02 11.51
C TRP A 170 8.08 -3.02 9.98
N VAL A 171 7.09 -2.38 9.37
CA VAL A 171 7.01 -2.08 7.94
C VAL A 171 8.01 -0.98 7.60
N THR A 172 8.83 -1.21 6.57
CA THR A 172 9.78 -0.23 6.06
C THR A 172 9.20 0.59 4.91
N VAL A 173 9.83 1.71 4.57
CA VAL A 173 9.45 2.50 3.38
C VAL A 173 9.57 1.65 2.10
N ALA A 174 10.57 0.79 2.00
CA ALA A 174 10.74 -0.16 0.89
C ALA A 174 9.56 -1.13 0.79
N ASP A 175 9.13 -1.72 1.91
CA ASP A 175 7.97 -2.63 1.94
C ASP A 175 6.71 -1.92 1.40
N VAL A 176 6.53 -0.65 1.75
CA VAL A 176 5.39 0.15 1.28
C VAL A 176 5.43 0.32 -0.24
N VAL A 177 6.56 0.78 -0.78
CA VAL A 177 6.73 1.05 -2.21
C VAL A 177 6.59 -0.23 -3.04
N GLU A 178 7.28 -1.30 -2.64
CA GLU A 178 7.28 -2.57 -3.34
C GLU A 178 5.90 -3.23 -3.31
N THR A 179 5.29 -3.32 -2.14
CA THR A 179 3.97 -3.98 -2.00
C THR A 179 2.89 -3.21 -2.73
N LEU A 180 2.88 -1.86 -2.70
CA LEU A 180 1.93 -1.06 -3.46
C LEU A 180 2.08 -1.29 -4.96
N TRP A 181 3.31 -1.26 -5.47
CA TRP A 181 3.57 -1.50 -6.88
C TRP A 181 3.11 -2.90 -7.28
N GLN A 182 3.51 -3.94 -6.54
CA GLN A 182 3.11 -5.33 -6.82
C GLN A 182 1.59 -5.48 -6.77
N ALA A 183 0.93 -4.93 -5.76
CA ALA A 183 -0.52 -5.03 -5.59
C ALA A 183 -1.31 -4.39 -6.74
N LEU A 184 -0.80 -3.31 -7.34
CA LEU A 184 -1.39 -2.64 -8.50
C LEU A 184 -1.04 -3.32 -9.84
N GLN A 185 0.09 -4.02 -9.89
CA GLN A 185 0.52 -4.83 -11.03
C GLN A 185 -0.13 -6.22 -11.07
N MET A 186 -0.84 -6.63 -10.02
CA MET A 186 -1.54 -7.91 -10.03
C MET A 186 -2.63 -7.92 -11.12
N PRO A 187 -2.71 -8.96 -11.96
CA PRO A 187 -3.74 -9.09 -12.98
C PRO A 187 -5.10 -9.36 -12.34
N ILE A 188 -6.15 -8.81 -12.95
CA ILE A 188 -7.54 -9.11 -12.63
C ILE A 188 -8.01 -10.22 -13.59
N PRO A 189 -8.48 -11.37 -13.07
CA PRO A 189 -9.15 -12.36 -13.90
C PRO A 189 -10.42 -11.74 -14.48
N LEU A 190 -10.45 -11.53 -15.79
CA LEU A 190 -11.67 -11.15 -16.47
C LEU A 190 -12.56 -12.39 -16.58
N PRO A 191 -13.83 -12.34 -16.14
CA PRO A 191 -14.74 -13.46 -16.37
C PRO A 191 -14.84 -13.69 -17.88
N LYS A 192 -14.58 -14.93 -18.31
CA LYS A 192 -14.53 -15.36 -19.74
C LYS A 192 -15.87 -15.24 -20.48
N SER A 193 -16.92 -14.78 -19.81
CA SER A 193 -18.29 -14.92 -20.28
C SER A 193 -19.06 -13.62 -20.07
N SER A 194 -19.09 -12.81 -21.12
CA SER A 194 -20.31 -12.19 -21.66
C SER A 194 -19.87 -11.22 -22.75
N SER A 195 -20.23 -11.51 -24.00
CA SER A 195 -20.03 -10.68 -25.19
C SER A 195 -20.84 -9.36 -25.15
N SER A 196 -20.98 -8.76 -23.97
CA SER A 196 -21.80 -7.61 -23.62
C SER A 196 -21.01 -6.78 -22.61
N SER A 197 -19.87 -6.25 -23.02
CA SER A 197 -19.07 -5.35 -22.18
C SER A 197 -19.44 -3.90 -22.50
N SER A 198 -20.62 -3.48 -22.03
CA SER A 198 -21.07 -2.08 -21.98
C SER A 198 -20.81 -1.44 -20.61
N LEU A 199 -20.01 -2.10 -19.75
CA LEU A 199 -19.78 -1.68 -18.35
C LEU A 199 -18.55 -0.78 -18.14
N PHE A 200 -17.77 -0.52 -19.19
CA PHE A 200 -16.88 0.63 -19.19
C PHE A 200 -17.70 1.82 -19.68
N VAL A 201 -18.08 2.67 -18.73
CA VAL A 201 -18.67 3.99 -18.99
C VAL A 201 -17.90 4.66 -20.13
N GLU A 202 -18.59 4.91 -21.24
CA GLU A 202 -18.18 5.83 -22.30
C GLU A 202 -17.86 7.17 -21.65
N ASN A 203 -16.60 7.38 -21.30
CA ASN A 203 -16.01 8.72 -21.32
C ASN A 203 -15.30 8.80 -22.66
N GLU A 204 -15.94 9.49 -23.58
CA GLU A 204 -15.63 9.64 -25.01
C GLU A 204 -14.33 10.41 -25.30
N GLU A 205 -13.43 10.60 -24.32
CA GLU A 205 -12.28 11.52 -24.45
C GLU A 205 -10.89 10.85 -24.43
N ASP A 206 -10.77 9.54 -24.25
CA ASP A 206 -9.45 8.85 -24.18
C ASP A 206 -9.25 7.77 -25.28
N ALA A 207 -9.70 8.08 -26.49
CA ALA A 207 -9.60 7.21 -27.67
C ALA A 207 -8.17 7.09 -28.27
N LEU A 208 -7.11 7.08 -27.46
CA LEU A 208 -5.72 7.12 -27.92
C LEU A 208 -4.85 5.89 -27.61
N PHE A 209 -5.36 4.85 -26.93
CA PHE A 209 -4.49 3.74 -26.46
C PHE A 209 -4.79 2.32 -26.95
N THR A 210 -5.61 2.13 -27.98
CA THR A 210 -5.85 0.79 -28.55
C THR A 210 -5.40 0.71 -30.00
N SER A 211 -4.08 0.76 -30.19
CA SER A 211 -3.44 0.30 -31.43
C SER A 211 -3.60 -1.21 -31.54
N VAL A 212 -4.35 -1.59 -32.57
CA VAL A 212 -4.66 -2.95 -33.02
C VAL A 212 -3.36 -3.71 -33.26
N SER A 213 -3.03 -4.61 -32.34
CA SER A 213 -2.05 -5.67 -32.62
C SER A 213 -2.74 -7.01 -32.47
N ASP A 214 -2.80 -7.70 -33.60
CA ASP A 214 -3.47 -8.97 -33.89
C ASP A 214 -2.68 -10.14 -33.29
N TRP A 215 -2.49 -10.12 -31.97
CA TRP A 215 -1.84 -11.21 -31.25
C TRP A 215 -2.91 -12.04 -30.57
N GLU A 216 -2.92 -13.32 -30.97
CA GLU A 216 -3.53 -14.48 -30.34
C GLU A 216 -4.16 -14.21 -28.98
N GLU A 217 -5.40 -14.69 -28.83
CA GLU A 217 -6.31 -14.89 -27.69
C GLU A 217 -5.67 -15.22 -26.31
N ARG A 218 -4.57 -14.56 -25.95
CA ARG A 218 -4.05 -14.47 -24.60
C ARG A 218 -5.09 -13.70 -23.84
N GLU A 219 -5.72 -14.41 -22.92
CA GLU A 219 -6.65 -13.90 -21.93
C GLU A 219 -6.21 -12.48 -21.54
N LYS A 220 -6.98 -11.48 -21.99
CA LYS A 220 -6.67 -10.06 -21.76
C LYS A 220 -6.82 -9.80 -20.27
N THR A 221 -5.78 -10.08 -19.51
CA THR A 221 -5.71 -9.74 -18.09
C THR A 221 -5.50 -8.25 -17.99
N VAL A 222 -6.46 -7.57 -17.38
CA VAL A 222 -6.33 -6.14 -17.10
C VAL A 222 -5.63 -5.99 -15.74
N LEU A 223 -4.64 -5.13 -15.66
CA LEU A 223 -3.95 -4.85 -14.40
C LEU A 223 -4.86 -4.08 -13.44
N ARG A 224 -4.69 -4.29 -12.14
CA ARG A 224 -5.39 -3.53 -11.10
C ARG A 224 -5.18 -2.02 -11.21
N LEU A 225 -4.08 -1.59 -11.81
CA LEU A 225 -3.79 -0.20 -12.12
C LEU A 225 -4.91 0.52 -12.90
N VAL A 226 -5.71 -0.20 -13.70
CA VAL A 226 -6.85 0.37 -14.44
C VAL A 226 -7.86 1.09 -13.53
N TYR A 227 -7.99 0.63 -12.28
CA TYR A 227 -8.88 1.25 -11.30
C TYR A 227 -8.47 2.67 -10.94
N LEU A 228 -7.21 3.06 -11.14
CA LEU A 228 -6.74 4.42 -10.87
C LEU A 228 -7.03 5.40 -12.03
N ARG A 229 -7.68 4.96 -13.12
CA ARG A 229 -8.04 5.78 -14.30
C ARG A 229 -6.89 6.67 -14.80
N GLY A 230 -5.73 6.06 -15.03
CA GLY A 230 -4.56 6.77 -15.55
C GLY A 230 -3.74 7.54 -14.53
N LYS A 231 -4.19 7.67 -13.27
CA LYS A 231 -3.40 8.27 -12.19
C LYS A 231 -2.40 7.26 -11.65
N THR A 232 -1.21 7.23 -12.24
CA THR A 232 -0.20 6.21 -11.93
C THR A 232 0.95 6.75 -11.09
N ARG A 233 1.04 8.06 -10.87
CA ARG A 233 2.13 8.64 -10.08
C ARG A 233 1.80 8.64 -8.60
N PHE A 234 2.67 8.05 -7.80
CA PHE A 234 2.60 8.12 -6.34
C PHE A 234 2.87 9.56 -5.86
N MET A 235 1.94 10.11 -5.10
CA MET A 235 2.07 11.45 -4.50
C MET A 235 2.33 11.42 -3.00
N GLY A 236 2.08 10.30 -2.32
CA GLY A 236 2.22 10.17 -0.87
C GLY A 236 1.07 9.39 -0.23
N LEU A 237 1.06 9.36 1.10
CA LEU A 237 0.07 8.72 1.97
C LEU A 237 -0.52 9.73 2.96
N GLN A 238 -1.84 9.78 3.05
CA GLN A 238 -2.56 10.64 3.98
C GLN A 238 -3.24 9.81 5.08
N ALA A 239 -3.14 10.22 6.34
CA ALA A 239 -3.90 9.55 7.41
C ALA A 239 -5.40 9.83 7.26
N VAL A 240 -6.22 8.78 7.28
CA VAL A 240 -7.71 8.88 7.24
C VAL A 240 -8.35 8.30 8.50
N GLY A 241 -7.66 7.39 9.20
CA GLY A 241 -8.07 6.84 10.50
C GLY A 241 -6.87 6.63 11.42
N SER A 242 -7.05 5.90 12.52
CA SER A 242 -5.96 5.57 13.44
C SER A 242 -4.85 4.79 12.75
N ASP A 243 -5.23 3.74 11.99
CA ASP A 243 -4.31 2.77 11.38
C ASP A 243 -4.52 2.61 9.88
N THR A 244 -5.28 3.53 9.27
CA THR A 244 -5.65 3.48 7.84
C THR A 244 -5.13 4.71 7.11
N TRP A 245 -4.42 4.45 6.01
CA TRP A 245 -3.79 5.45 5.17
C TRP A 245 -4.46 5.49 3.80
N GLU A 246 -4.68 6.67 3.26
CA GLU A 246 -5.16 6.87 1.89
C GLU A 246 -3.99 7.13 0.96
N LEU A 247 -3.93 6.37 -0.12
CA LEU A 247 -2.99 6.55 -1.21
C LEU A 247 -3.35 7.80 -2.00
N ILE A 248 -2.41 8.73 -2.20
CA ILE A 248 -2.61 9.89 -3.07
C ILE A 248 -1.90 9.63 -4.40
N VAL A 249 -2.60 9.79 -5.52
CA VAL A 249 -2.06 9.63 -6.88
C VAL A 249 -2.41 10.79 -7.81
N ALA A 250 -1.55 11.02 -8.80
CA ALA A 250 -1.71 12.01 -9.87
C ALA A 250 -1.59 11.37 -11.25
#